data_AF-A0A937VYJ7-F1
#
_entry.id   AF-A0A937VYJ7-F1
#
_cell.length_a   1.000
_cell.length_b   1.000
_cell.length_c   1.000
_cell.angle_alpha   90.00
_cell.angle_beta   90.00
_cell.angle_gamma   90.00
#
_symmetry.space_group_name_H-M   'P 1'
#
loop_
_entity.id
_entity.type
_entity.pdbx_description
1 polymer ?
#
loop_
_entity_poly.entity_id
_entity_poly.type
_entity_poly.pdbx_seq_one_letter_code
_entity_poly.pdbx_strand_id
1 'polypeptide(L)' 'GIGDELMFKISNYCIDHGLTITLEVRETNQGALGLYEKWGFIACGIKKDYYTYPTENAVCMKRSFAAALV' A
#
# COMPACT_ATOMS: atom_id res chain seq x y z
N GLY A 1 1.15 13.18 9.09
CA GLY A 1 1.73 12.58 10.33
C GLY A 1 2.92 11.71 9.98
N ILE A 2 3.43 10.87 10.89
CA ILE A 2 4.62 10.03 10.61
C ILE A 2 4.38 9.06 9.45
N GLY A 3 3.17 8.49 9.34
CA GLY A 3 2.81 7.62 8.22
C GLY A 3 2.87 8.31 6.85
N ASP A 4 2.42 9.56 6.76
CA ASP A 4 2.53 10.35 5.52
C ASP A 4 3.99 10.64 5.15
N GLU A 5 4.83 10.98 6.14
CA GLU A 5 6.25 11.26 5.92
C GLU A 5 7.00 10.02 5.42
N LEU A 6 6.68 8.84 5.95
CA LEU A 6 7.25 7.59 5.48
C LEU A 6 6.77 7.26 4.06
N MET A 7 5.48 7.44 3.77
CA MET A 7 4.92 7.22 2.43
C MET A 7 5.51 8.16 1.39
N PHE A 8 5.76 9.43 1.76
CA PHE A 8 6.44 10.39 0.90
C PHE A 8 7.84 9.90 0.52
N LYS A 9 8.65 9.54 1.51
CA LYS A 9 10.04 9.09 1.28
C LYS A 9 10.11 7.83 0.42
N ILE A 10 9.31 6.82 0.73
CA ILE A 10 9.32 5.58 -0.06
C ILE A 10 8.77 5.78 -1.47
N SER A 11 7.76 6.65 -1.65
CA SER A 11 7.22 6.97 -2.97
C SER A 11 8.26 7.65 -3.85
N ASN A 12 9.02 8.62 -3.33
CA ASN A 12 10.09 9.28 -4.10
C ASN A 12 11.15 8.27 -4.53
N TYR A 13 11.59 7.40 -3.62
CA TYR A 13 12.53 6.33 -3.98
C TYR A 13 11.97 5.43 -5.09
N CYS A 14 10.69 5.05 -5.02
CA CYS A 14 10.07 4.23 -6.05
C CYS A 14 9.89 4.95 -7.39
N ILE A 15 9.66 6.27 -7.40
CA ILE A 15 9.58 7.09 -8.62
C ILE A 15 10.94 7.09 -9.33
N ASP A 16 12.01 7.36 -8.58
CA ASP A 16 13.38 7.46 -9.13
C ASP A 16 13.85 6.13 -9.75
N HIS A 17 13.31 5.00 -9.27
CA HIS A 17 13.73 3.65 -9.67
C HIS A 17 12.67 2.88 -10.47
N GLY A 18 11.50 3.48 -10.74
CA GLY A 18 10.39 2.79 -11.43
C GLY A 18 9.89 1.53 -10.74
N LEU A 19 9.79 1.57 -9.40
CA LEU A 19 9.42 0.41 -8.59
C LEU A 19 7.92 0.35 -8.33
N THR A 20 7.44 -0.83 -7.93
CA THR A 20 6.07 -1.05 -7.45
C THR A 20 6.09 -1.37 -5.96
N ILE A 21 5.20 -0.74 -5.21
CA ILE A 21 4.94 -1.07 -3.80
C ILE A 21 3.70 -1.96 -3.74
N THR A 22 3.80 -3.07 -3.01
CA THR A 22 2.67 -3.94 -2.67
C THR A 22 2.55 -4.07 -1.17
N LEU A 23 1.32 -4.21 -0.68
CA LEU A 23 1.06 -4.45 0.73
C LEU A 23 -0.21 -5.28 0.94
N GLU A 24 -0.28 -5.88 2.11
CA GLU A 24 -1.47 -6.52 2.66
C GLU A 24 -1.93 -5.71 3.87
N VAL A 25 -3.21 -5.32 3.86
CA VAL A 25 -3.84 -4.61 4.97
C VAL A 25 -5.09 -5.36 5.42
N ARG A 26 -5.29 -5.43 6.74
CA ARG A 26 -6.52 -5.94 7.37
C ARG A 26 -7.75 -5.25 6.79
N GLU A 27 -8.75 -6.00 6.32
CA GLU A 27 -9.95 -5.44 5.69
C GLU A 27 -10.76 -4.51 6.60
N THR A 28 -10.64 -4.68 7.92
CA THR A 28 -11.29 -3.83 8.92
C THR A 28 -10.48 -2.60 9.31
N ASN A 29 -9.20 -2.48 8.90
CA ASN A 29 -8.35 -1.35 9.27
C ASN A 29 -8.57 -0.14 8.35
N GLN A 30 -9.70 0.54 8.57
CA GLN A 30 -10.13 1.71 7.78
C GLN A 30 -9.12 2.86 7.78
N GLY A 31 -8.37 3.05 8.88
CA GLY A 31 -7.34 4.08 8.95
C GLY A 31 -6.16 3.82 8.02
N ALA A 32 -5.69 2.57 7.95
CA ALA A 32 -4.62 2.19 7.03
C ALA A 32 -5.11 2.14 5.58
N LEU A 33 -6.31 1.59 5.32
CA LEU A 33 -6.94 1.59 4.00
C LEU A 33 -7.04 3.02 3.45
N GLY A 34 -7.63 3.95 4.21
CA GLY A 34 -7.74 5.35 3.80
C GLY A 34 -6.39 6.04 3.60
N LEU A 35 -5.38 5.71 4.41
CA LEU A 35 -4.01 6.21 4.19
C LEU A 35 -3.46 5.74 2.84
N TYR A 36 -3.55 4.45 2.53
CA TYR A 36 -3.02 3.91 1.29
C TYR A 36 -3.79 4.39 0.06
N GLU A 37 -5.12 4.47 0.14
CA GLU A 37 -5.97 5.05 -0.91
C GLU A 37 -5.62 6.52 -1.18
N LYS A 38 -5.46 7.33 -0.13
CA LYS A 38 -4.99 8.72 -0.25
C LYS A 38 -3.66 8.82 -0.98
N TRP A 39 -2.76 7.86 -0.74
CA TRP A 39 -1.46 7.78 -1.42
C TRP A 39 -1.53 7.04 -2.76
N GLY A 40 -2.71 6.79 -3.33
CA GLY A 40 -2.88 6.27 -4.69
C GLY A 40 -2.61 4.78 -4.86
N PHE A 41 -2.64 4.01 -3.77
CA PHE A 41 -2.68 2.56 -3.87
C PHE A 41 -4.07 2.11 -4.36
N ILE A 42 -4.08 1.05 -5.17
CA ILE A 42 -5.32 0.41 -5.63
C ILE A 42 -5.40 -1.00 -5.07
N ALA A 43 -6.61 -1.41 -4.67
CA ALA A 43 -6.86 -2.81 -4.32
C ALA A 43 -6.74 -3.69 -5.57
N CYS A 44 -5.99 -4.78 -5.47
CA CYS A 44 -5.76 -5.73 -6.55
C CYS A 44 -6.18 -7.17 -6.21
N GLY A 45 -6.72 -7.42 -5.02
CA GLY A 45 -7.27 -8.72 -4.64
C GLY A 45 -7.49 -8.85 -3.14
N ILE A 46 -8.07 -9.98 -2.74
CA ILE A 46 -8.28 -10.36 -1.35
C ILE A 46 -7.57 -11.69 -1.08
N LYS A 47 -6.76 -11.75 -0.03
CA LYS A 47 -6.26 -13.01 0.53
C LYS A 47 -7.15 -13.40 1.70
N LYS A 48 -7.90 -14.48 1.52
CA LYS A 48 -8.83 -14.98 2.53
C LYS A 48 -8.08 -15.50 3.76
N ASP A 49 -8.58 -15.20 4.96
CA ASP A 49 -8.05 -15.68 6.25
C ASP A 49 -6.52 -15.48 6.40
N TYR A 50 -5.99 -14.38 5.84
CA TYR A 50 -4.56 -14.10 5.75
C TYR A 50 -3.94 -13.80 7.12
N TYR A 51 -4.62 -13.02 7.94
CA TYR A 51 -4.23 -12.82 9.33
C TYR A 51 -4.87 -13.89 10.19
N THR A 52 -4.15 -14.40 11.19
CA THR A 52 -4.59 -15.54 12.01
C THR A 52 -5.03 -15.15 13.43
N TYR A 53 -4.84 -13.89 13.84
CA TYR A 53 -5.20 -13.44 15.19
C TYR A 53 -5.56 -11.94 15.23
N PRO A 54 -6.86 -11.58 15.29
CA PRO A 54 -8.01 -12.40 14.92
C PRO A 54 -7.93 -12.84 13.45
N THR A 55 -8.62 -13.94 13.10
CA THR A 55 -8.73 -14.38 11.70
C THR A 55 -9.42 -13.32 10.87
N GLU A 56 -8.76 -12.89 9.80
CA GLU A 56 -9.25 -11.79 8.97
C GLU A 56 -8.63 -11.83 7.57
N ASN A 57 -9.39 -11.38 6.57
CA ASN A 57 -8.86 -11.25 5.23
C ASN A 57 -7.85 -10.09 5.14
N ALA A 58 -6.96 -10.19 4.16
CA ALA A 58 -6.13 -9.06 3.74
C ALA A 58 -6.59 -8.52 2.40
N VAL A 59 -6.77 -7.20 2.33
CA VAL A 59 -6.84 -6.47 1.07
C VAL A 59 -5.41 -6.32 0.56
N CYS A 60 -5.13 -6.92 -0.59
CA CYS A 60 -3.87 -6.73 -1.29
C CYS A 60 -3.97 -5.43 -2.08
N MET A 61 -3.07 -4.49 -1.83
CA MET A 61 -3.02 -3.22 -2.53
C MET A 61 -1.68 -3.03 -3.21
N LYS A 62 -1.67 -2.28 -4.31
CA LYS A 62 -0.43 -1.93 -5.02
C LYS A 62 -0.44 -0.51 -5.55
N ARG A 63 0.75 0.06 -5.68
CA ARG A 63 1.00 1.30 -6.43
C ARG A 63 2.26 1.13 -7.26
N SER A 64 2.14 1.31 -8.55
CA SER A 64 3.25 1.21 -9.51
C SER A 64 3.69 2.61 -9.93
N PHE A 65 5.00 2.82 -9.94
CA PHE A 65 5.61 4.04 -10.42
C PHE A 65 6.36 3.72 -11.71
N ALA A 66 6.12 4.50 -12.76
CA ALA A 66 6.99 4.47 -13.93
C ALA A 66 8.31 5.15 -13.55
N ALA A 67 9.44 4.62 -14.04
CA ALA A 67 10.71 5.32 -13.89
C ALA A 67 10.56 6.70 -14.53
N ALA A 68 10.98 7.74 -13.80
CA ALA A 68 11.06 9.07 -14.38
C ALA A 68 12.03 9.00 -15.58
N LEU A 69 11.55 9.34 -16.77
CA LEU A 69 12.44 9.59 -17.90
C LEU A 69 13.20 10.88 -17.56
N VAL A 70 14.49 10.74 -17.22
CA VAL A 70 15.43 11.86 -17.11
C VAL A 70 15.77 12.35 -18.51
#